data_AF-A0A1Q3A2F9-F1
#
_entry.id   AF-A0A1Q3A2F9-F1
#
_cell.length_a   1.000
_cell.length_b   1.000
_cell.length_c   1.000
_cell.angle_alpha   90.00
_cell.angle_beta   90.00
_cell.angle_gamma   90.00
#
_symmetry.space_group_name_H-M   'P 1'
#
loop_
_entity.id
_entity.type
_entity.pdbx_description
1 polymer ?
#
loop_
_entity_poly.entity_id
_entity_poly.type
_entity_poly.pdbx_seq_one_letter_code
_entity_poly.pdbx_strand_id
1 'polypeptide(L)'
;MSGTSFTRMSLMKFVGLNSRRAFHSTSKRLNDFETVHIQNTNRYKQLLMEKGKFEESQANAIVNLMSDALRGGISHVSQDLAKRERLTQLTYQQRVDFAKLRDQLLTADRSEFHNLQNDYERVRKDLDKLKNKVKEEITKANASFKLDLSLEKGRIREESSHHDMQIKEIDTRIDKEITNMRMQIDSVKTQVMQWLIGVCTGTFALVLAYVRLLS
;
A
#
# COMPACT_ATOMS: atom_id res chain seq x y z
N MET A 1 44.33 8.41 -8.31
CA MET A 1 44.15 7.10 -8.96
C MET A 1 43.06 6.35 -8.23
N SER A 2 42.20 5.67 -9.00
CA SER A 2 41.11 4.77 -8.57
C SER A 2 39.91 5.48 -7.90
N GLY A 3 38.76 5.70 -8.55
CA GLY A 3 38.16 4.96 -9.65
C GLY A 3 37.34 3.80 -9.11
N THR A 4 36.11 4.05 -8.67
CA THR A 4 35.08 3.02 -8.47
C THR A 4 33.78 3.46 -9.15
N SER A 5 33.72 3.08 -10.42
CA SER A 5 32.54 3.03 -11.26
C SER A 5 31.61 1.87 -10.86
N PHE A 6 30.40 1.89 -11.42
CA PHE A 6 29.39 0.81 -11.50
C PHE A 6 28.50 0.64 -10.25
N THR A 7 27.16 0.66 -10.31
CA THR A 7 26.27 0.25 -11.41
C THR A 7 24.94 1.00 -11.33
N ARG A 8 24.60 1.78 -12.37
CA ARG A 8 23.26 2.33 -12.58
C ARG A 8 22.38 1.20 -13.14
N MET A 9 21.55 0.60 -12.30
CA MET A 9 20.59 -0.42 -12.72
C MET A 9 19.51 0.24 -13.57
N SER A 10 19.65 0.11 -14.89
CA SER A 10 18.70 0.58 -15.89
C SER A 10 17.45 -0.29 -15.84
N LEU A 11 16.35 0.25 -15.28
CA LEU A 11 15.05 -0.40 -15.33
C LEU A 11 14.53 -0.42 -16.77
N MET A 12 14.53 -1.64 -17.30
CA MET A 12 14.10 -2.09 -18.61
C MET A 12 12.77 -1.44 -19.01
N LYS A 13 12.79 -0.57 -20.03
CA LYS A 13 11.59 -0.19 -20.79
C LYS A 13 11.12 -1.41 -21.57
N PHE A 14 10.11 -2.12 -21.08
CA PHE A 14 9.39 -3.10 -21.86
C PHE A 14 8.09 -2.47 -22.38
N VAL A 15 8.22 -1.62 -23.41
CA VAL A 15 7.08 -1.16 -24.20
C VAL A 15 7.48 -1.30 -25.65
N GLY A 16 7.00 -2.37 -26.28
CA GLY A 16 7.39 -2.70 -27.64
C GLY A 16 6.62 -3.85 -28.26
N LEU A 17 5.35 -4.05 -27.89
CA LEU A 17 4.45 -4.86 -28.73
C LEU A 17 3.98 -3.98 -29.89
N ASN A 18 4.86 -3.85 -30.89
CA ASN A 18 4.51 -3.35 -32.22
C ASN A 18 3.57 -4.37 -32.87
N SER A 19 2.30 -4.32 -32.50
CA SER A 19 1.23 -4.97 -33.24
C SER A 19 1.06 -4.20 -34.54
N ARG A 20 1.81 -4.58 -35.57
CA ARG A 20 1.60 -4.13 -36.96
C ARG A 20 0.21 -4.60 -37.39
N ARG A 21 -0.82 -3.81 -37.09
CA ARG A 21 -2.14 -3.99 -37.70
C ARG A 21 -2.01 -3.62 -39.17
N ALA A 22 -1.94 -4.63 -40.02
CA ALA A 22 -2.03 -4.45 -41.46
C ALA A 22 -3.44 -3.92 -41.77
N PHE A 23 -3.55 -2.60 -41.95
CA PHE A 23 -4.74 -2.02 -42.57
C PHE A 23 -4.67 -2.34 -44.05
N HIS A 24 -5.51 -3.28 -44.49
CA HIS A 24 -5.68 -3.58 -45.90
C HIS A 24 -6.25 -2.35 -46.61
N SER A 25 -5.45 -1.71 -47.47
CA SER A 25 -5.98 -0.77 -48.45
C SER A 25 -6.56 -1.58 -49.60
N THR A 26 -7.88 -1.65 -49.69
CA THR A 26 -8.56 -2.21 -50.85
C THR A 26 -8.23 -1.37 -52.08
N SER A 27 -7.64 -2.02 -53.10
CA SER A 27 -7.27 -1.38 -54.38
C SER A 27 -8.50 -0.75 -55.06
N LYS A 28 -8.32 0.40 -55.70
CA LYS A 28 -9.35 1.07 -56.51
C LYS A 28 -9.73 0.15 -57.68
N ARG A 29 -10.86 -0.54 -57.59
CA ARG A 29 -11.41 -1.32 -58.71
C ARG A 29 -12.12 -0.40 -59.70
N LEU A 30 -11.83 -0.62 -60.98
CA LEU A 30 -12.31 0.10 -62.15
C LEU A 30 -13.78 0.50 -62.08
N ASN A 31 -14.03 1.74 -62.49
CA ASN A 31 -15.34 2.33 -62.67
C ASN A 31 -15.79 1.99 -64.09
N ASP A 32 -16.61 0.96 -64.25
CA ASP A 32 -17.66 0.97 -65.28
C ASP A 32 -18.59 -0.20 -65.01
N PHE A 33 -19.81 0.12 -64.60
CA PHE A 33 -20.92 -0.82 -64.71
C PHE A 33 -21.63 -0.45 -66.01
N GLU A 34 -20.96 -0.73 -67.12
CA GLU A 34 -21.53 -0.54 -68.45
C GLU A 34 -22.75 -1.46 -68.53
N THR A 35 -23.90 -0.89 -68.90
CA THR A 35 -25.14 -1.64 -69.11
C THR A 35 -24.86 -2.85 -69.98
N VAL A 36 -25.12 -4.06 -69.46
CA VAL A 36 -24.84 -5.32 -70.16
C VAL A 36 -25.72 -5.40 -71.42
N HIS A 37 -25.17 -4.93 -72.53
CA HIS A 37 -25.75 -5.12 -73.85
C HIS A 37 -25.34 -6.51 -74.32
N ILE A 38 -26.31 -7.41 -74.52
CA ILE A 38 -26.05 -8.72 -75.11
C ILE A 38 -25.65 -8.48 -76.57
N GLN A 39 -24.35 -8.40 -76.83
CA GLN A 39 -23.84 -8.23 -78.18
C GLN A 39 -23.97 -9.54 -78.97
N ASN A 40 -24.34 -9.42 -80.25
CA ASN A 40 -24.35 -10.52 -81.24
C ASN A 40 -25.52 -11.53 -81.17
N THR A 41 -26.71 -11.12 -80.75
CA THR A 41 -27.95 -11.95 -80.80
C THR A 41 -28.18 -12.60 -82.18
N ASN A 42 -27.93 -11.85 -83.25
CA ASN A 42 -28.08 -12.33 -84.64
C ASN A 42 -27.06 -13.42 -85.02
N ARG A 43 -25.84 -13.37 -84.46
CA ARG A 43 -24.80 -14.38 -84.72
C ARG A 43 -25.14 -15.71 -84.06
N TYR A 44 -25.70 -15.67 -82.86
CA TYR A 44 -26.17 -16.89 -82.17
C TYR A 44 -27.34 -17.54 -82.91
N LYS A 45 -28.25 -16.74 -83.46
CA LYS A 45 -29.34 -17.22 -84.33
C LYS A 45 -28.79 -17.95 -85.57
N GLN A 46 -27.84 -17.35 -86.29
CA GLN A 46 -27.22 -17.96 -87.47
C GLN A 46 -26.52 -19.29 -87.15
N LEU A 47 -25.79 -19.36 -86.03
CA LEU A 47 -25.12 -20.58 -85.59
C LEU A 47 -26.09 -21.72 -85.24
N LEU A 48 -27.24 -21.41 -84.65
CA LEU A 48 -28.27 -22.41 -84.36
C LEU A 48 -28.90 -22.96 -85.64
N MET A 49 -29.10 -22.12 -86.65
CA MET A 49 -29.63 -22.54 -87.95
C MET A 49 -28.60 -23.40 -88.72
N GLU A 50 -27.34 -22.98 -88.77
CA GLU A 50 -26.30 -23.65 -89.56
C GLU A 50 -25.84 -24.98 -88.94
N LYS A 51 -25.56 -25.01 -87.63
CA LYS A 51 -25.03 -26.21 -86.95
C LYS A 51 -26.11 -27.09 -86.34
N GLY A 52 -27.18 -26.49 -85.84
CA GLY A 52 -28.27 -27.21 -85.17
C GLY A 52 -29.38 -27.66 -86.10
N LYS A 53 -29.40 -27.20 -87.37
CA LYS A 53 -30.48 -27.42 -88.34
C LYS A 53 -31.87 -27.03 -87.80
N PHE A 54 -31.92 -26.04 -86.93
CA PHE A 54 -33.17 -25.52 -86.39
C PHE A 54 -33.86 -24.58 -87.38
N GLU A 55 -35.19 -24.61 -87.39
CA GLU A 55 -36.00 -23.66 -88.17
C GLU A 55 -35.81 -22.23 -87.62
N GLU A 56 -35.94 -21.22 -88.48
CA GLU A 56 -35.68 -19.82 -88.13
C GLU A 56 -36.54 -19.34 -86.94
N SER A 57 -37.80 -19.79 -86.89
CA SER A 57 -38.75 -19.52 -85.80
C SER A 57 -38.27 -20.09 -84.47
N GLN A 58 -37.76 -21.33 -84.48
CA GLN A 58 -37.25 -22.03 -83.31
C GLN A 58 -35.93 -21.42 -82.81
N ALA A 59 -35.01 -21.10 -83.74
CA ALA A 59 -33.75 -20.44 -83.40
C ALA A 59 -33.98 -19.06 -82.76
N ASN A 60 -34.97 -18.30 -83.25
CA ASN A 60 -35.33 -17.01 -82.67
C ASN A 60 -35.94 -17.16 -81.25
N ALA A 61 -36.81 -18.15 -81.04
CA ALA A 61 -37.41 -18.43 -79.74
C ALA A 61 -36.35 -18.81 -78.69
N ILE A 62 -35.37 -19.65 -79.05
CA ILE A 62 -34.28 -20.08 -78.15
C ILE A 62 -33.38 -18.90 -77.78
N VAL A 63 -33.01 -18.06 -78.74
CA VAL A 63 -32.15 -16.90 -78.50
C VAL A 63 -32.85 -15.85 -77.63
N ASN A 64 -34.15 -15.65 -77.82
CA ASN A 64 -34.96 -14.77 -76.97
C ASN A 64 -35.06 -15.33 -75.54
N LEU A 65 -35.34 -16.63 -75.37
CA LEU A 65 -35.40 -17.27 -74.05
C LEU A 65 -34.05 -17.19 -73.31
N MET A 66 -32.94 -17.41 -74.01
CA MET A 66 -31.60 -17.24 -73.45
C MET A 66 -31.32 -15.79 -73.06
N SER A 67 -31.73 -14.83 -73.89
CA SER A 67 -31.55 -13.40 -73.61
C SER A 67 -32.34 -12.97 -72.37
N ASP A 68 -33.56 -13.49 -72.21
CA ASP A 68 -34.40 -13.25 -71.05
C ASP A 68 -33.85 -13.93 -69.79
N ALA A 69 -33.40 -15.18 -69.89
CA ALA A 69 -32.74 -15.87 -68.79
C ALA A 69 -31.44 -15.18 -68.33
N LEU A 70 -30.64 -14.67 -69.29
CA LEU A 70 -29.43 -13.90 -69.00
C LEU A 70 -29.75 -12.55 -68.35
N ARG A 71 -30.77 -11.83 -68.84
CA ARG A 71 -31.25 -10.59 -68.20
C ARG A 71 -31.78 -10.84 -66.79
N GLY A 72 -32.54 -11.91 -66.58
CA GLY A 72 -33.02 -12.31 -65.27
C GLY A 72 -31.88 -12.66 -64.31
N GLY A 73 -30.91 -13.46 -64.77
CA GLY A 73 -29.71 -13.83 -64.00
C GLY A 73 -28.82 -12.64 -63.65
N ILE A 74 -28.60 -11.71 -64.59
CA ILE A 74 -27.81 -10.50 -64.34
C ILE A 74 -28.52 -9.57 -63.36
N SER A 75 -29.85 -9.44 -63.45
CA SER A 75 -30.64 -8.64 -62.53
C SER A 75 -30.56 -9.22 -61.11
N HIS A 76 -30.68 -10.53 -60.97
CA HIS A 76 -30.57 -11.22 -59.68
C HIS A 76 -29.17 -11.07 -59.06
N VAL A 77 -28.10 -11.28 -59.84
CA VAL A 77 -26.71 -11.11 -59.37
C VAL A 77 -26.39 -9.65 -59.05
N SER A 78 -26.93 -8.69 -59.81
CA SER A 78 -26.76 -7.25 -59.53
C SER A 78 -27.55 -6.77 -58.31
N GLN A 79 -28.59 -7.49 -57.92
CA GLN A 79 -29.38 -7.22 -56.72
C GLN A 79 -28.66 -7.69 -55.45
N ASP A 80 -27.90 -8.79 -55.54
CA ASP A 80 -27.06 -9.34 -54.46
C ASP A 80 -25.68 -8.65 -54.38
N LEU A 81 -25.13 -8.19 -55.52
CA LEU A 81 -23.95 -7.32 -55.55
C LEU A 81 -24.29 -5.97 -54.91
N ALA A 82 -23.75 -5.76 -53.71
CA ALA A 82 -23.86 -4.49 -53.00
C ALA A 82 -23.49 -3.31 -53.92
N LYS A 83 -24.47 -2.44 -54.21
CA LYS A 83 -24.26 -1.20 -54.96
C LYS A 83 -23.07 -0.45 -54.36
N ARG A 84 -22.09 -0.05 -55.19
CA ARG A 84 -20.88 0.68 -54.74
C ARG A 84 -21.21 1.87 -53.85
N GLU A 85 -22.35 2.52 -54.08
CA GLU A 85 -22.88 3.59 -53.24
C GLU A 85 -23.10 3.15 -51.78
N ARG A 86 -23.81 2.05 -51.54
CA ARG A 86 -24.00 1.48 -50.18
C ARG A 86 -22.68 1.11 -49.52
N LEU A 87 -21.78 0.50 -50.28
CA LEU A 87 -20.44 0.13 -49.80
C LEU A 87 -19.62 1.36 -49.39
N THR A 88 -19.72 2.45 -50.16
CA THR A 88 -19.05 3.72 -49.86
C THR A 88 -19.64 4.40 -48.62
N GLN A 89 -20.97 4.42 -48.50
CA GLN A 89 -21.66 4.96 -47.32
C GLN A 89 -21.30 4.18 -46.06
N LEU A 90 -21.31 2.85 -46.12
CA LEU A 90 -20.97 1.98 -44.98
C LEU A 90 -19.50 2.16 -44.56
N THR A 91 -18.59 2.28 -45.53
CA THR A 91 -17.17 2.58 -45.25
C THR A 91 -17.00 3.96 -44.61
N TYR A 92 -17.77 4.96 -45.05
CA TYR A 92 -17.74 6.31 -44.48
C TYR A 92 -18.26 6.32 -43.03
N GLN A 93 -19.40 5.66 -42.78
CA GLN A 93 -19.94 5.50 -41.42
C GLN A 93 -18.93 4.81 -40.49
N GLN A 94 -18.34 3.69 -40.93
CA GLN A 94 -17.29 3.02 -40.16
C GLN A 94 -16.13 3.96 -39.82
N ARG A 95 -15.65 4.76 -40.78
CA ARG A 95 -14.55 5.72 -40.52
C ARG A 95 -14.93 6.77 -39.49
N VAL A 96 -16.15 7.29 -39.56
CA VAL A 96 -16.66 8.28 -38.59
C VAL A 96 -16.78 7.64 -37.20
N ASP A 97 -17.30 6.43 -37.12
CA ASP A 97 -17.45 5.71 -35.85
C ASP A 97 -16.10 5.37 -35.22
N PHE A 98 -15.10 4.99 -36.04
CA PHE A 98 -13.72 4.82 -35.57
C PHE A 98 -13.11 6.12 -35.06
N ALA A 99 -13.38 7.25 -35.72
CA ALA A 99 -12.91 8.55 -35.26
C ALA A 99 -13.53 8.93 -33.91
N LYS A 100 -14.85 8.71 -33.74
CA LYS A 100 -15.55 8.94 -32.47
C LYS A 100 -15.06 8.03 -31.36
N LEU A 101 -14.90 6.73 -31.62
CA LEU A 101 -14.41 5.78 -30.63
C LEU A 101 -12.99 6.12 -30.17
N ARG A 102 -12.13 6.57 -31.10
CA ARG A 102 -10.79 7.05 -30.77
C ARG A 102 -10.84 8.28 -29.85
N ASP A 103 -11.71 9.23 -30.15
CA ASP A 103 -11.86 10.45 -29.35
C ASP A 103 -12.40 10.18 -27.94
N GLN A 104 -13.40 9.30 -27.85
CA GLN A 104 -13.92 8.80 -26.56
C GLN A 104 -12.83 8.08 -25.77
N LEU A 105 -12.05 7.21 -26.41
CA LEU A 105 -10.96 6.50 -25.75
C LEU A 105 -9.90 7.47 -25.21
N LEU A 106 -9.46 8.45 -26.02
CA LEU A 106 -8.47 9.44 -25.60
C LEU A 106 -9.00 10.31 -24.44
N THR A 107 -10.28 10.67 -24.48
CA THR A 107 -10.92 11.46 -23.42
C THR A 107 -11.05 10.65 -22.14
N ALA A 108 -11.46 9.38 -22.23
CA ALA A 108 -11.56 8.48 -21.10
C ALA A 108 -10.18 8.23 -20.48
N ASP A 109 -9.16 7.91 -21.28
CA ASP A 109 -7.79 7.66 -20.82
C ASP A 109 -7.20 8.90 -20.13
N ARG A 110 -7.45 10.09 -20.67
CA ARG A 110 -7.05 11.36 -20.03
C ARG A 110 -7.77 11.58 -18.70
N SER A 111 -9.07 11.30 -18.64
CA SER A 111 -9.87 11.42 -17.42
C SER A 111 -9.39 10.44 -16.34
N GLU A 112 -9.16 9.18 -16.71
CA GLU A 112 -8.62 8.14 -15.82
C GLU A 112 -7.24 8.51 -15.31
N PHE A 113 -6.36 9.03 -16.18
CA PHE A 113 -5.04 9.50 -15.77
C PHE A 113 -5.13 10.64 -14.76
N HIS A 114 -6.02 11.62 -14.98
CA HIS A 114 -6.23 12.71 -14.03
C HIS A 114 -6.80 12.22 -12.70
N ASN A 115 -7.74 11.27 -12.70
CA ASN A 115 -8.28 10.67 -11.49
C ASN A 115 -7.20 9.91 -10.72
N LEU A 116 -6.39 9.09 -11.43
CA LEU A 116 -5.30 8.35 -10.83
C LEU A 116 -4.23 9.28 -10.22
N GLN A 117 -3.92 10.38 -10.90
CA GLN A 117 -2.99 11.38 -10.37
C GLN A 117 -3.55 12.04 -9.10
N ASN A 118 -4.84 12.40 -9.08
CA ASN A 118 -5.49 12.98 -7.90
C ASN A 118 -5.50 11.99 -6.72
N ASP A 119 -5.81 10.72 -6.98
CA ASP A 119 -5.79 9.67 -5.95
C ASP A 119 -4.37 9.43 -5.44
N TYR A 120 -3.37 9.43 -6.32
CA TYR A 120 -1.97 9.33 -5.94
C TYR A 120 -1.54 10.49 -5.03
N GLU A 121 -1.87 11.73 -5.39
CA GLU A 121 -1.56 12.91 -4.59
C GLU A 121 -2.28 12.88 -3.24
N ARG A 122 -3.54 12.43 -3.21
CA ARG A 122 -4.31 12.25 -1.97
C ARG A 122 -3.67 11.21 -1.05
N VAL A 123 -3.38 10.02 -1.56
CA VAL A 123 -2.75 8.94 -0.79
C VAL A 123 -1.38 9.37 -0.29
N ARG A 124 -0.58 10.06 -1.12
CA ARG A 124 0.71 10.60 -0.73
C ARG A 124 0.58 11.61 0.42
N LYS A 125 -0.39 12.52 0.34
CA LYS A 125 -0.65 13.50 1.40
C LYS A 125 -1.08 12.85 2.70
N ASP A 126 -1.93 11.82 2.63
CA ASP A 126 -2.38 11.09 3.81
C ASP A 126 -1.24 10.26 4.44
N LEU A 127 -0.34 9.72 3.62
CA LEU A 127 0.88 9.06 4.08
C LEU A 127 1.80 10.04 4.82
N ASP A 128 2.05 11.23 4.26
CA ASP A 128 2.88 12.25 4.89
C ASP A 128 2.28 12.75 6.22
N LYS A 129 0.95 12.92 6.27
CA LYS A 129 0.23 13.25 7.51
C LYS A 129 0.39 12.16 8.56
N LEU A 130 0.18 10.89 8.18
CA LEU A 130 0.28 9.77 9.12
C LEU A 130 1.70 9.63 9.66
N LYS A 131 2.70 9.79 8.80
CA LYS A 131 4.11 9.80 9.19
C LYS A 131 4.43 10.88 10.22
N ASN A 132 3.94 12.10 10.00
CA ASN A 132 4.13 13.21 10.95
C ASN A 132 3.43 12.93 12.27
N LYS A 133 2.17 12.46 12.22
CA LYS A 133 1.40 12.11 13.41
C LYS A 133 2.09 11.03 14.26
N VAL A 134 2.57 9.96 13.62
CA VAL A 134 3.32 8.90 14.32
C VAL A 134 4.59 9.45 14.95
N LYS A 135 5.33 10.32 14.25
CA LYS A 135 6.54 10.94 14.79
C LYS A 135 6.24 11.82 16.01
N GLU A 136 5.16 12.59 15.97
CA GLU A 136 4.68 13.41 17.08
C GLU A 136 4.26 12.54 18.27
N GLU A 137 3.50 11.47 18.03
CA GLU A 137 3.08 10.53 19.08
C GLU A 137 4.26 9.81 19.73
N ILE A 138 5.25 9.35 18.96
CA ILE A 138 6.50 8.77 19.49
C ILE A 138 7.24 9.79 20.36
N THR A 139 7.37 11.04 19.87
CA THR A 139 8.07 12.10 20.60
C THR A 139 7.36 12.41 21.91
N LYS A 140 6.02 12.49 21.89
CA LYS A 140 5.18 12.70 23.07
C LYS A 140 5.31 11.54 24.06
N ALA A 141 5.18 10.30 23.59
CA ALA A 141 5.30 9.11 24.44
C ALA A 141 6.68 9.02 25.09
N ASN A 142 7.75 9.32 24.34
CA ASN A 142 9.12 9.34 24.87
C ASN A 142 9.32 10.44 25.92
N ALA A 143 8.76 11.64 25.69
CA ALA A 143 8.80 12.73 26.66
C ALA A 143 8.03 12.37 27.95
N SER A 144 6.85 11.76 27.82
CA SER A 144 6.07 11.24 28.94
C SER A 144 6.85 10.19 29.71
N PHE A 145 7.39 9.17 29.04
CA PHE A 145 8.18 8.13 29.69
C PHE A 145 9.41 8.67 30.43
N LYS A 146 10.12 9.64 29.82
CA LYS A 146 11.26 10.30 30.47
C LYS A 146 10.84 11.07 31.72
N LEU A 147 9.68 11.74 31.67
CA LEU A 147 9.13 12.44 32.83
C LEU A 147 8.76 11.45 33.93
N ASP A 148 8.02 10.39 33.59
CA ASP A 148 7.60 9.34 34.52
C ASP A 148 8.81 8.73 35.25
N LEU A 149 9.87 8.40 34.51
CA LEU A 149 11.10 7.88 35.09
C LEU A 149 11.82 8.90 35.98
N SER A 150 11.76 10.19 35.62
CA SER A 150 12.38 11.26 36.43
C SER A 150 11.62 11.45 37.75
N LEU A 151 10.28 11.39 37.71
CA LEU A 151 9.43 11.46 38.90
C LEU A 151 9.63 10.23 39.79
N GLU A 152 9.64 9.04 39.20
CA GLU A 152 9.85 7.79 39.94
C GLU A 152 11.25 7.73 40.56
N LYS A 153 12.28 8.19 39.85
CA LYS A 153 13.63 8.33 40.42
C LYS A 153 13.66 9.32 41.58
N GLY A 154 12.91 10.42 41.48
CA GLY A 154 12.71 11.37 42.58
C GLY A 154 12.08 10.71 43.79
N ARG A 155 10.97 9.99 43.57
CA ARG A 155 10.22 9.27 44.61
C ARG A 155 11.09 8.23 45.34
N ILE A 156 11.82 7.39 44.58
CA ILE A 156 12.74 6.40 45.16
C ILE A 156 13.82 7.08 46.00
N ARG A 157 14.34 8.24 45.54
CA ARG A 157 15.35 8.99 46.30
C ARG A 157 14.80 9.55 47.61
N GLU A 158 13.59 10.10 47.59
CA GLU A 158 12.91 10.60 48.78
C GLU A 158 12.60 9.47 49.77
N GLU A 159 12.11 8.33 49.29
CA GLU A 159 11.84 7.13 50.10
C GLU A 159 13.14 6.58 50.71
N SER A 160 14.21 6.49 49.93
CA SER A 160 15.53 6.09 50.44
C SER A 160 16.06 7.06 51.49
N SER A 161 15.94 8.37 51.26
CA SER A 161 16.38 9.39 52.23
C SER A 161 15.56 9.33 53.52
N HIS A 162 14.28 9.02 53.42
CA HIS A 162 13.40 8.84 54.56
C HIS A 162 13.81 7.61 55.39
N HIS A 163 14.09 6.48 54.74
CA HIS A 163 14.61 5.29 55.42
C HIS A 163 15.96 5.54 56.07
N ASP A 164 16.89 6.22 55.39
CA ASP A 164 18.20 6.59 55.97
C ASP A 164 18.04 7.46 57.23
N MET A 165 17.08 8.39 57.22
CA MET A 165 16.78 9.22 58.39
C MET A 165 16.20 8.40 59.54
N GLN A 166 15.24 7.52 59.26
CA GLN A 166 14.65 6.63 60.27
C GLN A 166 15.71 5.70 60.88
N ILE A 167 16.60 5.14 60.07
CA ILE A 167 17.71 4.30 60.54
C ILE A 167 18.59 5.11 61.49
N LYS A 168 18.99 6.33 61.12
CA LYS A 168 19.80 7.20 61.99
C LYS A 168 19.08 7.55 63.29
N GLU A 169 17.79 7.85 63.24
CA GLU A 169 17.02 8.13 64.45
C GLU A 169 17.00 6.92 65.39
N ILE A 170 16.74 5.73 64.85
CA ILE A 170 16.75 4.48 65.61
C ILE A 170 18.14 4.21 66.20
N ASP A 171 19.20 4.40 65.42
CA ASP A 171 20.59 4.23 65.86
C ASP A 171 20.91 5.16 67.05
N THR A 172 20.54 6.45 66.94
CA THR A 172 20.71 7.39 68.07
C THR A 172 19.86 7.03 69.29
N ARG A 173 18.70 6.39 69.10
CA ARG A 173 17.88 5.89 70.21
C ARG A 173 18.54 4.70 70.89
N ILE A 174 19.07 3.75 70.12
CA ILE A 174 19.82 2.60 70.61
C ILE A 174 21.04 3.07 71.42
N ASP A 175 21.83 4.01 70.91
CA ASP A 175 22.98 4.56 71.63
C ASP A 175 22.60 5.21 72.98
N LYS A 176 21.47 5.94 72.99
CA LYS A 176 20.92 6.51 74.24
C LYS A 176 20.51 5.42 75.21
N GLU A 177 19.83 4.38 74.76
CA GLU A 177 19.43 3.24 75.59
C GLU A 177 20.66 2.50 76.15
N ILE A 178 21.68 2.27 75.33
CA ILE A 178 22.96 1.66 75.76
C ILE A 178 23.62 2.51 76.84
N THR A 179 23.71 3.83 76.63
CA THR A 179 24.31 4.75 77.62
C THR A 179 23.51 4.76 78.92
N ASN A 180 22.18 4.77 78.84
CA ASN A 180 21.31 4.70 80.00
C ASN A 180 21.48 3.40 80.79
N MET A 181 21.52 2.24 80.11
CA MET A 181 21.79 0.96 80.75
C MET A 181 23.16 0.92 81.41
N ARG A 182 24.19 1.48 80.74
CA ARG A 182 25.54 1.58 81.31
C ARG A 182 25.57 2.45 82.58
N MET A 183 24.90 3.60 82.56
CA MET A 183 24.77 4.45 83.76
C MET A 183 24.05 3.73 84.90
N GLN A 184 22.99 2.97 84.61
CA GLN A 184 22.29 2.17 85.62
C GLN A 184 23.22 1.10 86.21
N ILE A 185 24.01 0.41 85.39
CA ILE A 185 25.00 -0.58 85.85
C ILE A 185 26.07 0.08 86.73
N ASP A 186 26.64 1.20 86.31
CA ASP A 186 27.66 1.92 87.08
C ASP A 186 27.08 2.44 88.41
N SER A 187 25.84 2.93 88.41
CA SER A 187 25.12 3.31 89.62
C SER A 187 24.95 2.12 90.58
N VAL A 188 24.43 0.98 90.08
CA VAL A 188 24.29 -0.25 90.89
C VAL A 188 25.64 -0.70 91.46
N LYS A 189 26.71 -0.64 90.66
CA LYS A 189 28.07 -0.98 91.11
C LYS A 189 28.55 -0.07 92.26
N THR A 190 28.34 1.24 92.17
CA THR A 190 28.71 2.18 93.25
C THR A 190 27.89 1.94 94.51
N GLN A 191 26.58 1.65 94.38
CA GLN A 191 25.71 1.31 95.50
C GLN A 191 26.19 0.04 96.21
N VAL A 192 26.58 -1.01 95.47
CA VAL A 192 27.15 -2.23 96.04
C VAL A 192 28.48 -1.94 96.77
N MET A 193 29.34 -1.10 96.20
CA MET A 193 30.59 -0.66 96.84
C MET A 193 30.34 0.08 98.15
N GLN A 194 29.36 0.99 98.17
CA GLN A 194 28.96 1.70 99.39
C GLN A 194 28.42 0.74 100.46
N TRP A 195 27.59 -0.23 100.08
CA TRP A 195 27.12 -1.29 100.99
C TRP A 195 28.28 -2.10 101.57
N LEU A 196 29.26 -2.50 100.76
CA LEU A 196 30.46 -3.20 101.22
C LEU A 196 31.23 -2.37 102.26
N ILE A 197 31.46 -1.08 101.98
CA ILE A 197 32.13 -0.17 102.93
C ILE A 197 31.34 -0.07 104.25
N GLY A 198 30.02 0.05 104.18
CA GLY A 198 29.14 0.08 105.35
C GLY A 198 29.22 -1.19 106.19
N VAL A 199 29.18 -2.36 105.55
CA VAL A 199 29.32 -3.66 106.23
C VAL A 199 30.70 -3.81 106.87
N CYS A 200 31.79 -3.54 106.15
CA CYS A 200 33.15 -3.63 106.69
C CYS A 200 33.37 -2.66 107.87
N THR A 201 32.85 -1.43 107.79
CA THR A 201 32.95 -0.46 108.88
C THR A 201 32.13 -0.90 110.09
N GLY A 202 30.93 -1.43 109.86
CA GLY A 202 30.06 -1.96 110.91
C GLY A 202 30.69 -3.16 111.65
N THR A 203 31.25 -4.12 110.91
CA THR A 203 31.94 -5.27 111.53
C THR A 203 33.18 -4.83 112.29
N PHE A 204 33.97 -3.91 111.74
CA PHE A 204 35.13 -3.34 112.44
C PHE A 204 34.74 -2.62 113.74
N ALA A 205 33.66 -1.83 113.72
CA ALA A 205 33.14 -1.16 114.91
C ALA A 205 32.66 -2.16 115.98
N LEU A 206 32.00 -3.24 115.58
CA LEU A 206 31.58 -4.32 116.50
C LEU A 206 32.78 -5.03 117.13
N VAL A 207 33.83 -5.33 116.35
CA VAL A 207 35.07 -5.91 116.88
C VAL A 207 35.72 -4.98 117.90
N LEU A 208 35.84 -3.68 117.58
CA LEU A 208 36.37 -2.69 118.51
C LEU A 208 35.53 -2.57 119.80
N ALA A 209 34.20 -2.60 119.67
CA ALA A 209 33.30 -2.58 120.83
C ALA A 209 33.48 -3.83 121.71
N TYR A 210 33.64 -5.01 121.10
CA TYR A 210 33.88 -6.27 121.81
C TYR A 210 35.23 -6.28 122.54
N VAL A 211 36.30 -5.83 121.87
CA VAL A 211 37.63 -5.65 122.50
C VAL A 211 37.54 -4.72 123.70
N ARG A 212 36.80 -3.61 123.58
CA ARG A 212 36.60 -2.65 124.68
C ARG A 212 35.79 -3.20 125.85
N LEU A 213 34.89 -4.16 125.62
CA LEU A 213 34.09 -4.80 126.67
C LEU A 213 34.89 -5.87 127.43
N LEU A 214 35.94 -6.43 126.79
CA LEU A 214 36.83 -7.44 127.37
C LEU A 214 38.10 -6.88 128.04
N SER A 215 38.51 -5.64 127.73
CA SER A 215 39.61 -4.93 128.43
C SER A 215 39.10 -4.16 129.64
#